data_AF-A0AAJ1MZK1-F1
#
_entry.id   AF-A0AAJ1MZK1-F1
#
_cell.length_a   1.000
_cell.length_b   1.000
_cell.length_c   1.000
_cell.angle_alpha   90.00
_cell.angle_beta   90.00
_cell.angle_gamma   90.00
#
_symmetry.space_group_name_H-M   'P 1'
#
loop_
_entity.id
_entity.type
_entity.pdbx_description
1 polymer ?
#
loop_
_entity_poly.entity_id
_entity_poly.type
_entity_poly.pdbx_seq_one_letter_code
_entity_poly.pdbx_strand_id
1 'polypeptide(L)'
;MENREISQTSDDGKISWEQTGSTLFLHGTLDRDSLLPLWQQKDSVLAEIKNIDVSRLKHVDSTGLALFVRLKGDMQQRGKLLTFSGISERLETLIALYGLKSLFDANTPDM
;
A
#
# COMPACT_ATOMS: atom_id res chain seq x y z
N MET A 1 -16.71 38.58 22.50
CA MET A 1 -17.47 38.11 21.32
C MET A 1 -16.42 37.71 20.31
N GLU A 2 -15.69 36.60 20.55
CA GLU A 2 -16.07 35.21 20.18
C GLU A 2 -16.03 35.10 18.65
N ASN A 3 -15.03 34.46 18.03
CA ASN A 3 -14.71 33.01 18.04
C ASN A 3 -13.19 32.85 17.80
N ARG A 4 -12.37 32.18 18.62
CA ARG A 4 -12.19 30.73 18.87
C ARG A 4 -12.12 29.81 17.64
N GLU A 5 -10.99 29.10 17.62
CA GLU A 5 -10.72 27.78 17.02
C GLU A 5 -10.53 27.70 15.52
N ILE A 6 -9.30 27.97 15.07
CA ILE A 6 -8.79 27.43 13.81
C ILE A 6 -8.34 26.00 14.08
N SER A 7 -9.26 25.08 13.75
CA SER A 7 -9.03 23.76 13.18
C SER A 7 -8.23 22.75 14.00
N GLN A 8 -9.00 21.95 14.75
CA GLN A 8 -8.86 20.50 14.90
C GLN A 8 -7.74 19.87 14.06
N THR A 9 -6.60 19.56 14.69
CA THR A 9 -5.68 18.53 14.21
C THR A 9 -6.25 17.17 14.56
N SER A 10 -7.23 16.72 13.79
CA SER A 10 -7.54 15.30 13.68
C SER A 10 -6.49 14.70 12.75
N ASP A 11 -5.53 13.93 13.29
CA ASP A 11 -4.63 13.05 12.54
C ASP A 11 -5.50 11.99 11.85
N ASP A 12 -6.16 12.39 10.76
CA ASP A 12 -6.92 11.49 9.92
C ASP A 12 -5.89 10.65 9.20
N GLY A 13 -5.76 9.39 9.62
CA GLY A 13 -4.81 8.40 9.10
C GLY A 13 -5.04 8.06 7.62
N LYS A 14 -5.26 9.04 6.74
CA LYS A 14 -5.42 8.85 5.31
C LYS A 14 -4.13 8.34 4.70
N ILE A 15 -4.29 7.55 3.64
CA ILE A 15 -3.17 7.13 2.81
C ILE A 15 -2.55 8.36 2.15
N SER A 16 -1.22 8.42 2.16
CA SER A 16 -0.44 9.28 1.29
C SER A 16 0.73 8.49 0.74
N TRP A 17 1.30 8.96 -0.36
CA TRP A 17 2.40 8.26 -1.01
C TRP A 17 3.41 9.23 -1.60
N GLU A 18 4.66 8.80 -1.63
CA GLU A 18 5.76 9.51 -2.30
C GLU A 18 6.53 8.52 -3.17
N GLN A 19 6.97 8.96 -4.34
CA GLN A 19 7.82 8.18 -5.23
C GLN A 19 9.26 8.66 -5.12
N THR A 20 10.19 7.75 -4.84
CA THR A 20 11.62 8.00 -4.96
C THR A 20 12.24 6.96 -5.87
N GLY A 21 12.66 7.38 -7.06
CA GLY A 21 13.13 6.47 -8.11
C GLY A 21 12.05 5.46 -8.50
N SER A 22 12.34 4.17 -8.31
CA SER A 22 11.42 3.06 -8.61
C SER A 22 10.70 2.50 -7.38
N THR A 23 10.78 3.21 -6.25
CA THR A 23 10.11 2.82 -5.00
C THR A 23 8.99 3.79 -4.67
N LEU A 24 7.81 3.23 -4.42
CA LEU A 24 6.64 3.95 -3.89
C LEU A 24 6.58 3.74 -2.38
N PHE A 25 6.68 4.81 -1.60
CA PHE A 25 6.54 4.74 -0.14
C PHE A 25 5.10 5.08 0.24
N LEU A 26 4.44 4.18 0.95
CA LEU A 26 3.09 4.37 1.45
C LEU A 26 3.09 4.76 2.93
N HIS A 27 2.32 5.80 3.26
CA HIS A 27 2.22 6.37 4.61
C HIS A 27 0.77 6.41 5.08
N GLY A 28 0.55 6.22 6.39
CA GLY A 28 -0.79 6.34 6.99
C GLY A 28 -1.53 5.00 7.06
N THR A 29 -2.84 5.00 6.89
CA THR A 29 -3.66 3.78 6.93
C THR A 29 -4.11 3.40 5.53
N LEU A 30 -4.08 2.11 5.23
CA LEU A 30 -4.66 1.53 4.02
C LEU A 30 -5.87 0.66 4.39
N ASP A 31 -7.05 1.26 4.27
CA ASP A 31 -8.35 0.65 4.53
C ASP A 31 -9.34 0.98 3.41
N ARG A 32 -10.59 0.53 3.56
CA ARG A 32 -11.66 0.71 2.57
C ARG A 32 -11.89 2.17 2.19
N ASP A 33 -11.79 3.08 3.14
CA ASP A 33 -12.14 4.49 2.97
C ASP A 33 -10.93 5.30 2.49
N SER A 34 -9.72 4.87 2.87
CA SER A 34 -8.48 5.53 2.48
C SER A 34 -7.94 5.09 1.13
N LEU A 35 -8.22 3.86 0.66
CA LEU A 35 -7.56 3.32 -0.55
C LEU A 35 -7.99 3.98 -1.87
N LEU A 36 -9.15 4.64 -1.91
CA LEU A 36 -9.78 5.11 -3.15
C LEU A 36 -8.90 6.08 -3.96
N PRO A 37 -8.25 7.10 -3.37
CA PRO A 37 -7.40 8.02 -4.11
C PRO A 37 -6.18 7.33 -4.73
N LEU A 38 -5.59 6.35 -4.03
CA LEU A 38 -4.45 5.55 -4.53
C LEU A 38 -4.91 4.65 -5.69
N TRP A 39 -6.07 4.01 -5.55
CA TRP A 39 -6.63 3.15 -6.59
C TRP A 39 -6.91 3.91 -7.90
N GLN A 40 -7.53 5.09 -7.80
CA GLN A 40 -7.84 5.92 -8.97
C GLN A 40 -6.59 6.37 -9.74
N GLN A 41 -5.46 6.52 -9.04
CA GLN A 41 -4.20 6.99 -9.63
C GLN A 41 -3.19 5.86 -9.86
N LYS A 42 -3.58 4.60 -9.63
CA LYS A 42 -2.66 3.45 -9.64
C LYS A 42 -1.86 3.33 -10.93
N ASP A 43 -2.46 3.62 -12.07
CA ASP A 43 -1.80 3.44 -13.37
C ASP A 43 -0.68 4.47 -13.58
N SER A 44 -0.89 5.71 -13.14
CA SER A 44 0.12 6.76 -13.16
C SER A 44 1.18 6.53 -12.08
N VAL A 45 0.74 6.18 -10.86
CA VAL A 45 1.63 5.98 -9.71
C VAL A 45 2.53 4.77 -9.91
N LEU A 46 2.04 3.69 -10.52
CA LEU A 46 2.80 2.44 -10.70
C LEU A 46 3.57 2.37 -12.03
N ALA A 47 3.52 3.39 -12.88
CA ALA A 47 4.11 3.33 -14.23
C ALA A 47 5.60 2.91 -14.22
N GLU A 48 6.36 3.45 -13.27
CA GLU A 48 7.82 3.23 -13.12
C GLU A 48 8.20 2.54 -11.80
N ILE A 49 7.21 2.04 -11.06
CA ILE A 49 7.42 1.43 -9.75
C ILE A 49 7.75 -0.05 -9.90
N LYS A 50 8.79 -0.47 -9.18
CA LYS A 50 9.21 -1.87 -9.02
C LYS A 50 9.05 -2.34 -7.59
N ASN A 51 9.06 -1.42 -6.62
CA ASN A 51 8.94 -1.74 -5.21
C ASN A 51 7.93 -0.84 -4.51
N ILE A 52 7.08 -1.41 -3.66
CA ILE A 52 6.21 -0.67 -2.75
C ILE A 52 6.73 -0.86 -1.33
N ASP A 53 7.19 0.23 -0.73
CA ASP A 53 7.57 0.25 0.67
C ASP A 53 6.35 0.54 1.54
N VAL A 54 6.09 -0.37 2.48
CA VAL A 54 4.95 -0.32 3.41
C VAL A 54 5.39 -0.11 4.86
N SER A 55 6.67 0.23 5.10
CA SER A 55 7.23 0.41 6.45
C SER A 55 6.57 1.54 7.23
N ARG A 56 6.02 2.54 6.53
CA ARG A 56 5.41 3.73 7.11
C ARG A 56 3.87 3.66 7.15
N LEU A 57 3.30 2.50 6.83
CA LEU A 57 1.89 2.23 7.05
C LEU A 57 1.63 1.95 8.54
N LYS A 58 0.73 2.74 9.13
CA LYS A 58 0.25 2.58 10.50
C LYS A 58 -0.72 1.40 10.63
N HIS A 59 -1.56 1.19 9.62
CA HIS A 59 -2.57 0.13 9.62
C HIS A 59 -2.90 -0.32 8.20
N VAL A 60 -3.16 -1.61 8.04
CA VAL A 60 -3.62 -2.24 6.81
C VAL A 60 -4.69 -3.26 7.18
N ASP A 61 -5.83 -3.20 6.53
CA ASP A 61 -6.92 -4.17 6.69
C ASP A 61 -6.98 -5.18 5.52
N SER A 62 -8.06 -5.96 5.47
CA SER A 62 -8.29 -6.92 4.38
C SER A 62 -8.44 -6.25 3.00
N THR A 63 -8.97 -5.03 2.94
CA THR A 63 -9.13 -4.27 1.70
C THR A 63 -7.81 -3.70 1.20
N GLY A 64 -6.93 -3.27 2.11
CA GLY A 64 -5.56 -2.91 1.79
C GLY A 64 -4.75 -4.08 1.23
N LEU A 65 -4.91 -5.28 1.80
CA LEU A 65 -4.33 -6.49 1.21
C LEU A 65 -4.88 -6.79 -0.19
N ALA A 66 -6.20 -6.71 -0.39
CA ALA A 66 -6.81 -6.92 -1.69
C ALA A 66 -6.26 -5.93 -2.74
N LEU A 67 -6.01 -4.68 -2.34
CA LEU A 67 -5.33 -3.71 -3.18
C LEU A 67 -3.93 -4.20 -3.58
N PHE A 68 -3.09 -4.61 -2.63
CA PHE A 68 -1.73 -5.09 -2.93
C PHE A 68 -1.72 -6.29 -3.89
N VAL A 69 -2.61 -7.26 -3.67
CA VAL A 69 -2.79 -8.40 -4.58
C VAL A 69 -3.14 -7.91 -5.99
N ARG A 70 -4.04 -6.93 -6.08
CA ARG A 70 -4.46 -6.39 -7.37
C ARG A 70 -3.35 -5.61 -8.08
N LEU A 71 -2.58 -4.80 -7.35
CA LEU A 71 -1.44 -4.07 -7.92
C LEU A 71 -0.37 -5.03 -8.43
N LYS A 72 -0.06 -6.09 -7.66
CA LYS A 72 0.91 -7.11 -8.08
C LYS A 72 0.41 -7.84 -9.34
N GLY A 73 -0.85 -8.25 -9.38
CA GLY A 73 -1.45 -8.89 -10.54
C GLY A 73 -1.45 -7.99 -11.79
N ASP A 74 -1.82 -6.71 -11.64
CA ASP A 74 -1.81 -5.73 -12.74
C ASP A 74 -0.37 -5.54 -13.29
N MET A 75 0.67 -5.54 -12.44
CA MET A 75 2.07 -5.45 -12.88
C MET A 75 2.55 -6.73 -13.54
N GLN A 76 2.22 -7.90 -12.98
CA GLN A 76 2.55 -9.21 -13.55
C GLN A 76 1.96 -9.39 -14.95
N GLN A 77 0.71 -8.97 -15.17
CA GLN A 77 0.09 -8.99 -16.50
C GLN A 77 0.80 -8.08 -17.51
N ARG A 78 1.48 -7.02 -17.04
CA ARG A 78 2.31 -6.14 -17.87
C ARG A 78 3.75 -6.64 -18.03
N GLY A 79 4.06 -7.85 -17.54
CA GLY A 79 5.41 -8.42 -17.57
C GLY A 79 6.39 -7.69 -16.63
N LYS A 80 5.89 -6.94 -15.65
CA LYS A 80 6.70 -6.22 -14.65
C LYS A 80 6.64 -6.95 -13.31
N LEU A 81 7.78 -7.03 -12.63
CA LEU A 81 7.84 -7.52 -11.25
C LEU A 81 7.56 -6.37 -10.28
N LEU A 82 6.64 -6.60 -9.35
CA LEU A 82 6.36 -5.71 -8.23
C LEU A 82 6.72 -6.42 -6.92
N THR A 83 7.62 -5.82 -6.14
CA THR A 83 8.03 -6.30 -4.81
C THR A 83 7.46 -5.41 -3.72
N PHE A 84 7.40 -5.94 -2.49
CA PHE A 84 7.01 -5.20 -1.31
C PHE A 84 8.18 -5.21 -0.31
N SER A 85 8.46 -4.05 0.30
CA SER A 85 9.48 -3.90 1.34
C SER A 85 8.90 -3.27 2.60
N GLY A 86 9.56 -3.46 3.74
CA GLY A 86 9.11 -2.84 4.99
C GLY A 86 7.83 -3.43 5.56
N ILE A 87 7.53 -4.70 5.26
CA ILE A 87 6.36 -5.40 5.79
C ILE A 87 6.50 -5.50 7.32
N SER A 88 5.56 -4.90 8.05
CA SER A 88 5.53 -4.98 9.52
C SER A 88 5.07 -6.37 9.99
N GLU A 89 5.41 -6.76 11.23
CA GLU A 89 4.99 -8.04 11.82
C GLU A 89 3.46 -8.22 11.82
N ARG A 90 2.71 -7.13 12.03
CA ARG A 90 1.25 -7.14 11.96
C ARG A 90 0.77 -7.44 10.54
N LEU A 91 1.34 -6.79 9.53
CA LEU A 91 0.98 -7.04 8.14
C LEU A 91 1.40 -8.44 7.71
N GLU A 92 2.57 -8.92 8.15
CA GLU A 92 3.02 -10.29 7.91
C GLU A 92 2.04 -11.33 8.50
N THR A 93 1.57 -11.10 9.73
CA THR A 93 0.55 -11.94 10.37
C THR A 93 -0.73 -11.95 9.53
N LEU A 94 -1.18 -10.78 9.06
CA LEU A 94 -2.37 -10.67 8.21
C LEU A 94 -2.18 -11.43 6.88
N ILE A 95 -1.05 -11.24 6.19
CA ILE A 95 -0.68 -11.97 4.97
C ILE A 95 -0.73 -13.49 5.21
N ALA A 96 -0.20 -13.96 6.34
CA ALA A 96 -0.19 -15.36 6.71
C ALA A 96 -1.60 -15.92 6.94
N LEU A 97 -2.46 -15.18 7.66
CA LEU A 97 -3.85 -15.56 7.94
C LEU A 97 -4.69 -15.70 6.66
N TYR A 98 -4.40 -14.88 5.64
CA TYR A 98 -5.06 -14.96 4.34
C TYR A 98 -4.35 -15.89 3.33
N GLY A 99 -3.25 -16.55 3.73
CA GLY A 99 -2.52 -17.47 2.85
C GLY A 99 -1.82 -16.79 1.66
N LEU A 100 -1.52 -15.49 1.76
CA LEU A 100 -0.99 -14.68 0.66
C LEU A 100 0.55 -14.61 0.61
N LYS A 101 1.26 -15.43 1.41
CA LYS A 101 2.73 -15.34 1.53
C LYS A 101 3.45 -15.38 0.18
N SER A 102 3.07 -16.28 -0.73
CA SER A 102 3.67 -16.38 -2.08
C SER A 102 3.52 -15.10 -2.91
N LEU A 103 2.51 -14.27 -2.64
CA LEU A 103 2.33 -12.98 -3.31
C LEU A 103 3.24 -11.89 -2.74
N PHE A 104 3.83 -12.06 -1.57
CA PHE A 104 4.73 -11.07 -0.98
C PHE A 104 6.19 -11.54 -0.94
N ASP A 105 6.42 -12.84 -1.11
CA ASP A 105 7.77 -13.39 -1.27
C ASP A 105 8.41 -12.86 -2.56
N ALA A 106 9.56 -12.22 -2.41
CA ALA A 106 10.23 -11.47 -3.48
C ALA A 106 10.71 -12.35 -4.65
N ASN A 107 10.71 -13.68 -4.51
CA ASN A 107 11.06 -14.62 -5.55
C ASN A 107 10.48 -16.00 -5.24
N THR A 108 9.35 -16.33 -5.86
CA THR A 108 9.17 -17.70 -6.35
C THR A 108 8.63 -17.58 -7.77
N PRO A 109 9.44 -17.82 -8.82
CA PRO A 109 8.86 -18.20 -10.10
C PRO A 109 7.92 -19.38 -9.82
N ASP A 110 6.70 -19.29 -10.35
CA ASP A 110 5.77 -20.41 -10.45
C ASP A 110 6.56 -21.62 -10.96
N MET A 111 6.66 -22.68 -10.15
CA MET A 111 7.32 -23.94 -10.54
C MET A 111 6.49 -24.66 -11.59
#